data_AF-A0A1F8M6F9-F1
#
_entry.id   AF-A0A1F8M6F9-F1
#
_cell.length_a   1.000
_cell.length_b   1.000
_cell.length_c   1.000
_cell.angle_alpha   90.00
_cell.angle_beta   90.00
_cell.angle_gamma   90.00
#
_symmetry.space_group_name_H-M   'P 1'
#
loop_
_entity.id
_entity.type
_entity.pdbx_description
1 polymer ?
#
loop_
_entity_poly.entity_id
_entity_poly.type
_entity_poly.pdbx_seq_one_letter_code
_entity_poly.pdbx_strand_id
1 'polypeptide(L)'
;MLILTYLITHSLPGSTDPSLTSSETITLLQSQKNDFVPMQIAPDTNVTDIQVNDLPAAYTVGGWDTEFVKDSTAISGGKMVSSWRNDLPVKNLYSQAGDIYLALSTADEEVSQQKLMDMAACIVR
;
A
#
# COMPACT_ATOMS: atom_id res chain seq x y z
N MET A 1 8.97 -10.47 10.79
CA MET A 1 8.23 -9.87 9.66
C MET A 1 7.40 -10.96 9.00
N LEU A 2 6.11 -10.68 8.78
CA LEU A 2 5.17 -11.55 8.08
C LEU A 2 4.57 -10.75 6.92
N ILE A 3 4.54 -11.34 5.73
CA ILE A 3 3.87 -10.79 4.53
C ILE A 3 2.81 -11.78 4.11
N LEU A 4 1.56 -11.32 4.00
CA LEU A 4 0.46 -12.08 3.42
C LEU A 4 -0.11 -11.28 2.25
N THR A 5 -0.16 -11.90 1.07
CA THR A 5 -0.80 -11.30 -0.11
C THR A 5 -2.01 -12.13 -0.47
N TYR A 6 -3.18 -11.51 -0.44
CA TYR A 6 -4.45 -12.10 -0.82
C TYR A 6 -4.77 -11.71 -2.25
N LEU A 7 -5.14 -12.70 -3.06
CA LEU A 7 -5.66 -12.47 -4.40
C LEU A 7 -7.17 -12.25 -4.31
N ILE A 8 -7.65 -11.15 -4.90
CA ILE A 8 -9.07 -10.84 -5.02
C ILE A 8 -9.43 -10.92 -6.50
N THR A 9 -10.46 -11.68 -6.82
CA THR A 9 -10.94 -11.82 -8.20
C THR A 9 -12.24 -11.06 -8.38
N HIS A 10 -12.25 -10.16 -9.36
CA HIS A 10 -13.43 -9.41 -9.79
C HIS A 10 -13.84 -9.86 -11.18
N SER A 11 -15.07 -9.54 -11.59
CA SER A 11 -15.43 -9.65 -13.01
C SER A 11 -14.52 -8.75 -13.84
N LEU A 12 -14.13 -9.21 -15.04
CA LEU A 12 -13.28 -8.42 -15.92
C LEU A 12 -14.04 -7.14 -16.39
N PRO A 13 -13.55 -5.92 -16.10
CA PRO A 13 -14.24 -4.69 -16.49
C PRO A 13 -14.46 -4.61 -18.00
N GLY A 14 -15.68 -4.27 -18.41
CA GLY A 14 -16.07 -4.16 -19.82
C GLY A 14 -16.32 -5.48 -20.56
N SER A 15 -16.16 -6.63 -19.89
CA SER A 15 -16.50 -7.95 -20.46
C SER A 15 -17.99 -8.26 -20.31
N THR A 16 -18.58 -8.88 -21.33
CA THR A 16 -19.91 -9.52 -21.24
C THR A 16 -19.83 -11.01 -20.90
N ASP A 17 -18.63 -11.60 -20.96
CA ASP A 17 -18.40 -12.99 -20.58
C ASP A 17 -18.20 -13.08 -19.06
N PRO A 18 -19.12 -13.74 -18.32
CA PRO A 18 -19.06 -13.85 -16.86
C PRO A 18 -17.95 -14.78 -16.36
N SER A 19 -17.28 -15.53 -17.24
CA SER A 19 -16.17 -16.42 -16.87
C SER A 19 -14.83 -15.68 -16.79
N LEU A 20 -14.73 -14.47 -17.36
CA LEU A 20 -13.52 -13.67 -17.35
C LEU A 20 -13.42 -12.85 -16.07
N THR A 21 -12.27 -12.92 -15.43
CA THR A 21 -11.99 -12.19 -14.18
C THR A 21 -10.76 -11.31 -14.32
N SER A 22 -10.75 -10.21 -13.56
CA SER A 22 -9.54 -9.46 -13.23
C SER A 22 -9.08 -9.86 -11.83
N SER A 23 -7.79 -9.71 -11.56
CA SER A 23 -7.22 -10.08 -10.26
C SER A 23 -6.48 -8.90 -9.67
N GLU A 24 -6.88 -8.53 -8.46
CA GLU A 24 -6.24 -7.52 -7.63
C GLU A 24 -5.64 -8.16 -6.40
N THR A 25 -4.89 -7.37 -5.61
CA THR A 25 -4.29 -7.87 -4.37
C THR A 25 -4.50 -6.95 -3.19
N ILE A 26 -4.63 -7.56 -2.00
CA ILE A 26 -4.40 -6.88 -0.72
C ILE A 26 -3.16 -7.50 -0.10
N THR A 27 -2.18 -6.67 0.21
CA THR A 27 -0.98 -7.09 0.91
C THR A 27 -1.00 -6.58 2.34
N LEU A 28 -0.90 -7.50 3.29
CA LEU A 28 -0.65 -7.25 4.70
C LEU A 28 0.84 -7.44 4.97
N LEU A 29 1.47 -6.42 5.54
CA LEU A 29 2.76 -6.53 6.21
C LEU A 29 2.57 -6.37 7.72
N GLN A 30 3.17 -7.29 8.48
CA GLN A 30 3.26 -7.21 9.93
C GLN A 30 4.72 -7.30 10.37
N SER A 31 5.17 -6.38 11.22
CA SER A 31 6.50 -6.44 11.84
C SER A 31 6.48 -6.03 13.31
N GLN A 32 7.47 -6.50 14.08
CA GLN A 32 7.69 -6.13 15.48
C GLN A 32 8.63 -4.91 15.61
N LYS A 33 9.18 -4.47 14.49
CA LYS A 33 9.98 -3.26 14.38
C LYS A 33 9.28 -2.38 13.38
N ASN A 34 9.45 -1.06 13.52
CA ASN A 34 9.05 -0.14 12.48
C ASN A 34 10.04 -0.23 11.31
N ASP A 35 10.02 -1.36 10.61
CA ASP A 35 10.83 -1.58 9.40
C ASP A 35 10.24 -0.80 8.21
N PHE A 36 9.05 -0.20 8.38
CA PHE A 36 8.55 0.88 7.54
C PHE A 36 9.23 2.18 7.95
N VAL A 37 10.40 2.42 7.38
CA VAL A 37 10.82 3.81 7.17
C VAL A 37 10.01 4.27 5.96
N PRO A 38 8.97 5.11 6.10
CA PRO A 38 8.46 5.79 4.92
C PRO A 38 9.65 6.53 4.33
N MET A 39 10.07 6.09 3.15
CA MET A 39 10.84 6.97 2.29
C MET A 39 10.06 8.28 2.16
N GLN A 40 10.74 9.39 1.93
CA GLN A 40 10.13 10.72 1.99
C GLN A 40 8.97 10.82 0.97
N ILE A 41 7.72 10.71 1.42
CA ILE A 41 6.53 10.85 0.56
C ILE A 41 6.59 12.19 -0.17
N ALA A 42 5.91 12.30 -1.32
CA ALA A 42 5.92 13.55 -2.07
C ALA A 42 5.35 14.70 -1.20
N PRO A 43 5.87 15.94 -1.29
CA PRO A 43 5.45 17.05 -0.42
C PRO A 43 3.94 17.33 -0.42
N ASP A 44 3.26 17.01 -1.52
CA ASP A 44 1.82 17.23 -1.70
C ASP A 44 0.98 15.96 -1.45
N THR A 45 1.58 14.89 -0.93
CA THR A 45 0.85 13.67 -0.56
C THR A 45 -0.06 13.97 0.62
N ASN A 46 -1.36 13.72 0.43
CA ASN A 46 -2.29 13.77 1.55
C ASN A 46 -2.13 12.52 2.42
N VAL A 47 -1.77 12.74 3.69
CA VAL A 47 -1.78 11.72 4.74
C VAL A 47 -2.92 12.03 5.67
N THR A 48 -3.93 11.17 5.67
CA THR A 48 -5.12 11.31 6.50
C THR A 48 -4.87 10.60 7.82
N ASP A 49 -4.91 11.34 8.92
CA ASP A 49 -4.94 10.75 10.26
C ASP A 49 -6.30 10.08 10.49
N ILE A 50 -6.28 8.81 10.87
CA ILE A 50 -7.45 7.98 11.13
C ILE A 50 -7.27 7.20 12.44
N GLN A 51 -8.30 6.47 12.87
CA GLN A 51 -8.23 5.60 14.04
C GLN A 51 -8.67 4.18 13.69
N VAL A 52 -7.94 3.19 14.20
CA VAL A 52 -8.32 1.78 14.14
C VAL A 52 -8.35 1.26 15.58
N ASN A 53 -9.52 0.79 16.05
CA ASN A 53 -9.75 0.38 17.44
C ASN A 53 -9.28 1.45 18.46
N ASP A 54 -9.66 2.71 18.23
CA ASP A 54 -9.26 3.89 19.03
C ASP A 54 -7.74 4.19 19.06
N LEU A 55 -6.92 3.43 18.32
CA LEU A 55 -5.48 3.65 18.19
C LEU A 55 -5.18 4.51 16.95
N PRO A 56 -4.16 5.38 17.02
CA PRO A 56 -3.72 6.18 15.88
C PRO A 56 -3.32 5.31 14.68
N ALA A 57 -3.76 5.71 13.50
CA ALA A 57 -3.40 5.12 12.23
C ALA A 57 -3.30 6.20 11.16
N ALA A 58 -2.64 5.90 10.04
CA ALA A 58 -2.49 6.80 8.91
C ALA A 58 -3.01 6.13 7.64
N TYR A 59 -3.68 6.90 6.81
CA TYR A 59 -4.14 6.48 5.50
C TYR A 59 -3.57 7.39 4.41
N THR A 60 -3.14 6.81 3.30
CA THR A 60 -2.67 7.59 2.14
C THR A 60 -2.99 6.87 0.84
N VAL A 61 -3.08 7.66 -0.24
CA VAL A 61 -3.23 7.15 -1.62
C VAL A 61 -2.01 7.59 -2.42
N GLY A 62 -1.38 6.64 -3.08
CA GLY A 62 -0.14 6.79 -3.81
C GLY A 62 0.77 5.58 -3.62
N GLY A 63 1.83 5.49 -4.40
CA GLY A 63 2.76 4.36 -4.34
C GLY A 63 4.19 4.75 -4.63
N TRP A 64 5.12 3.94 -4.11
CA TRP A 64 6.52 4.00 -4.50
C TRP A 64 6.68 3.38 -5.88
N ASP A 65 7.21 4.17 -6.80
CA ASP A 65 7.66 3.70 -8.10
C ASP A 65 9.19 3.76 -8.12
N THR A 66 9.83 2.80 -8.79
CA THR A 66 11.29 2.73 -8.86
C THR A 66 11.72 2.60 -10.30
N GLU A 67 12.49 3.57 -10.76
CA GLU A 67 13.02 3.61 -12.12
C GLU A 67 14.55 3.66 -12.14
N PHE A 68 15.13 3.16 -13.23
CA PHE A 68 16.55 3.30 -13.47
C PHE A 68 16.82 4.63 -14.18
N VAL A 69 17.45 5.57 -13.47
CA VAL A 69 17.85 6.86 -14.04
C VAL A 69 19.26 6.72 -14.60
N LYS A 70 19.37 6.89 -15.92
CA LYS A 70 20.67 6.87 -16.62
C LYS A 70 21.50 8.08 -16.22
N ASP A 71 22.75 7.82 -15.91
CA ASP A 71 23.76 8.83 -15.64
C ASP A 71 25.07 8.35 -16.25
N SER A 72 25.48 8.99 -17.35
CA SER A 72 26.69 8.63 -18.08
C SER A 72 27.97 8.94 -17.32
N THR A 73 27.88 9.65 -16.18
CA THR A 73 29.01 9.95 -15.30
C THR A 73 29.16 8.94 -14.17
N ALA A 74 28.14 8.13 -13.88
CA ALA A 74 28.19 7.06 -12.90
C ALA A 74 28.87 5.79 -13.47
N ILE A 75 29.70 5.12 -12.66
CA ILE A 75 30.44 3.89 -13.05
C ILE A 75 29.49 2.79 -13.57
N SER A 76 28.29 2.70 -13.00
CA SER A 76 27.23 1.75 -13.38
C SER A 76 26.33 2.22 -14.53
N GLY A 77 26.60 3.40 -15.12
CA GLY A 77 25.76 3.99 -16.18
C GLY A 77 24.42 4.56 -15.68
N GLY A 78 24.23 4.64 -14.36
CA GLY A 78 23.01 5.14 -13.73
C GLY A 78 22.78 4.59 -12.32
N LYS A 79 21.61 4.87 -11.76
CA LYS A 79 21.17 4.41 -10.43
C LYS A 79 19.66 4.16 -10.40
N MET A 80 19.21 3.28 -9.49
CA MET A 80 17.80 3.17 -9.16
C MET A 80 17.38 4.38 -8.32
N VAL A 81 16.27 5.00 -8.69
CA VAL A 81 15.65 6.10 -7.92
C VAL A 81 14.22 5.68 -7.64
N SER A 82 13.85 5.67 -6.36
CA SER A 82 12.48 5.47 -5.94
C SER A 82 11.84 6.81 -5.61
N SER A 83 10.65 7.06 -6.14
CA SER A 83 9.87 8.27 -5.92
C SER A 83 8.44 7.91 -5.56
N TRP A 84 7.81 8.74 -4.73
CA TRP A 84 6.40 8.60 -4.42
C TRP A 84 5.56 9.23 -5.53
N ARG A 85 4.58 8.48 -6.02
CA ARG A 85 3.66 8.90 -7.08
C ARG A 85 2.24 9.00 -6.53
N ASN A 86 1.73 10.23 -6.47
CA ASN A 86 0.35 10.53 -6.04
C ASN A 86 -0.71 10.13 -7.08
N ASP A 87 -0.30 9.88 -8.33
CA ASP A 87 -1.20 9.47 -9.41
C ASP A 87 -1.50 7.96 -9.42
N LEU A 88 -0.78 7.17 -8.62
CA LEU A 88 -1.06 5.74 -8.47
C LEU A 88 -2.24 5.53 -7.49
N PRO A 89 -3.26 4.71 -7.84
CA PRO A 89 -4.44 4.51 -7.01
C PRO A 89 -4.20 3.54 -5.83
N VAL A 90 -2.96 3.40 -5.37
CA VAL A 90 -2.60 2.46 -4.29
C VAL A 90 -3.01 3.06 -2.95
N LYS A 91 -3.93 2.39 -2.27
CA LYS A 91 -4.44 2.73 -0.95
C LYS A 91 -3.56 2.05 0.09
N ASN A 92 -3.05 2.82 1.05
CA ASN A 92 -2.19 2.32 2.11
C ASN A 92 -2.77 2.72 3.47
N LEU A 93 -2.90 1.75 4.37
CA LEU A 93 -3.24 1.98 5.77
C LEU A 93 -2.07 1.50 6.63
N TYR A 94 -1.57 2.38 7.49
CA TYR A 94 -0.52 2.10 8.46
C TYR A 94 -1.11 2.21 9.86
N SER A 95 -0.94 1.18 10.69
CA SER A 95 -1.40 1.19 12.08
C SER A 95 -0.41 0.49 13.00
N GLN A 96 -0.55 0.74 14.30
CA GLN A 96 0.27 0.11 15.32
C GLN A 96 -0.60 -0.38 16.47
N ALA A 97 -0.27 -1.56 17.00
CA ALA A 97 -0.88 -2.10 18.20
C ALA A 97 0.16 -2.77 19.10
N GLY A 98 0.39 -2.17 20.26
CA GLY A 98 1.54 -2.53 21.09
C GLY A 98 2.83 -2.44 20.27
N ASP A 99 3.59 -3.54 20.26
CA ASP A 99 4.87 -3.63 19.53
C ASP A 99 4.69 -4.09 18.07
N ILE A 100 3.45 -4.23 17.59
CA ILE A 100 3.16 -4.72 16.24
C ILE A 100 2.82 -3.55 15.33
N TYR A 101 3.62 -3.39 14.27
CA TYR A 101 3.37 -2.48 13.16
C TYR A 101 2.68 -3.23 12.04
N LEU A 102 1.64 -2.62 11.48
CA LEU A 102 0.84 -3.17 10.39
C LEU A 102 0.80 -2.19 9.22
N ALA A 103 0.91 -2.73 8.01
CA ALA A 103 0.54 -2.02 6.80
C ALA A 103 -0.39 -2.89 5.95
N LEU A 104 -1.46 -2.30 5.46
CA LEU A 104 -2.32 -2.87 4.44
C LEU A 104 -2.21 -2.01 3.19
N SER A 105 -1.90 -2.63 2.05
CA SER A 105 -1.77 -1.95 0.76
C SER A 105 -2.58 -2.67 -0.31
N THR A 106 -3.29 -1.91 -1.13
CA THR A 106 -4.05 -2.44 -2.26
C THR A 106 -4.26 -1.38 -3.34
N ALA A 107 -4.28 -1.80 -4.61
CA ALA A 107 -4.73 -0.96 -5.73
C ALA A 107 -6.19 -1.24 -6.12
N ASP A 108 -6.85 -2.18 -5.43
CA ASP A 108 -8.21 -2.60 -5.72
C ASP A 108 -9.19 -1.44 -5.50
N GLU A 109 -9.84 -0.99 -6.57
CA GLU A 109 -10.79 0.13 -6.52
C GLU A 109 -12.02 -0.18 -5.65
N GLU A 110 -12.43 -1.44 -5.55
CA GLU A 110 -13.60 -1.88 -4.78
C GLU A 110 -13.36 -1.94 -3.26
N VAL A 111 -12.10 -1.84 -2.83
CA VAL A 111 -11.70 -1.79 -1.43
C VAL A 111 -11.70 -0.34 -0.94
N SER A 112 -12.70 0.05 -0.16
CA SER A 112 -12.77 1.40 0.42
C SER A 112 -11.79 1.57 1.60
N GLN A 113 -11.52 2.83 1.98
CA GLN A 113 -10.77 3.15 3.20
C GLN A 113 -11.40 2.46 4.43
N GLN A 114 -12.73 2.50 4.57
CA GLN A 114 -13.44 1.84 5.68
C GLN A 114 -13.21 0.33 5.69
N LYS A 115 -13.25 -0.35 4.53
CA LYS A 115 -12.95 -1.78 4.45
C LYS A 115 -11.53 -2.10 4.94
N LEU A 116 -10.54 -1.28 4.60
CA LEU A 116 -9.17 -1.46 5.11
C LEU A 116 -9.10 -1.25 6.63
N MET A 117 -9.83 -0.27 7.17
CA MET A 117 -9.92 -0.04 8.61
C MET A 117 -10.56 -1.24 9.32
N ASP A 118 -11.63 -1.80 8.78
CA ASP A 118 -12.31 -2.97 9.33
C ASP A 118 -11.38 -4.21 9.31
N MET A 119 -10.59 -4.39 8.25
CA MET A 119 -9.58 -5.45 8.17
C MET A 119 -8.49 -5.28 9.23
N ALA A 120 -7.94 -4.07 9.36
CA ALA A 120 -6.92 -3.76 10.37
C ALA A 120 -7.46 -4.00 11.80
N ALA A 121 -8.71 -3.59 12.06
CA ALA A 121 -9.39 -3.78 13.33
C ALA A 121 -9.60 -5.27 13.69
N CYS A 122 -9.70 -6.15 12.70
CA CYS A 122 -9.82 -7.60 12.93
C CYS A 122 -8.49 -8.26 13.28
N ILE A 123 -7.37 -7.72 12.80
CA ILE A 123 -6.01 -8.23 13.01
C ILE A 123 -5.49 -7.80 14.40
N VAL A 124 -5.75 -6.55 14.76
CA VAL A 124 -5.39 -5.97 16.05
C VAL A 124 -6.53 -6.21 17.04
N ARG A 125 -6.36 -7.14 17.98
CA ARG A 125 -7.30 -7.33 19.09
C ARG A 125 -6.64 -7.04 20.43
#